data_AF-A0A945VTH9-F1
#
_entry.id   AF-A0A945VTH9-F1
#
_cell.length_a   1.000
_cell.length_b   1.000
_cell.length_c   1.000
_cell.angle_alpha   90.00
_cell.angle_beta   90.00
_cell.angle_gamma   90.00
#
_symmetry.space_group_name_H-M   'P 1'
#
loop_
_entity.id
_entity.type
_entity.pdbx_description
1 polymer ?
#
loop_
_entity_poly.entity_id
_entity_poly.type
_entity_poly.pdbx_seq_one_letter_code
_entity_poly.pdbx_strand_id
1 'polypeptide(L)' 'PEGGFIPYEVKKLIECGFSAVHLGERTLHVESAISGLISRLM' A
#
# COMPACT_ATOMS: atom_id res chain seq x y z
N PRO A 1 -5.56 1.06 6.56
CA PRO A 1 -6.97 1.29 6.94
C PRO A 1 -7.88 0.27 6.24
N GLU A 2 -8.95 -0.21 6.87
CA GLU A 2 -9.89 -1.15 6.22
C GLU A 2 -10.55 -0.55 4.96
N GLY A 3 -10.73 0.76 4.91
CA GLY A 3 -11.21 1.49 3.72
C GLY A 3 -10.13 1.87 2.70
N GLY A 4 -8.87 1.44 2.88
CA GLY A 4 -7.77 1.84 2.01
C GLY A 4 -7.37 3.31 2.17
N PHE A 5 -6.78 3.89 1.12
CA PHE A 5 -6.40 5.30 1.04
C PHE A 5 -7.09 5.94 -0.17
N ILE A 6 -7.57 7.18 -0.01
CA ILE A 6 -8.09 7.94 -1.15
C ILE A 6 -6.95 8.54 -1.98
N PRO A 7 -7.20 8.95 -3.24
CA PRO A 7 -6.14 9.49 -4.11
C PRO A 7 -5.36 10.67 -3.50
N TYR A 8 -6.02 11.51 -2.70
CA TYR A 8 -5.38 12.63 -2.01
C TYR A 8 -4.37 12.20 -0.94
N GLU A 9 -4.71 11.18 -0.15
CA GLU A 9 -3.82 10.65 0.90
C GLU A 9 -2.61 9.95 0.29
N VAL A 10 -2.83 9.18 -0.78
CA VAL A 10 -1.74 8.55 -1.54
C VAL A 10 -0.80 9.62 -2.10
N LYS A 11 -1.34 10.70 -2.67
CA LYS A 11 -0.53 11.81 -3.18
C LYS A 11 0.32 12.45 -2.08
N LYS A 12 -0.26 12.72 -0.91
CA LYS A 12 0.49 13.25 0.25
C LYS A 12 1.60 12.33 0.71
N LEU A 13 1.35 11.02 0.77
CA LEU A 13 2.38 10.04 1.12
C LEU A 13 3.52 10.07 0.10
N ILE A 14 3.21 10.16 -1.19
CA ILE A 14 4.22 10.31 -2.25
C ILE A 14 5.02 11.61 -2.09
N GLU A 15 4.36 12.72 -1.77
CA GLU A 15 5.03 14.01 -1.50
C GLU A 15 5.95 13.96 -0.27
N CYS A 16 5.65 13.12 0.73
CA CYS A 16 6.54 12.85 1.86
C CYS A 16 7.71 11.92 1.52
N GLY A 17 7.83 11.45 0.27
CA GLY A 17 8.91 10.57 -0.19
C GLY A 17 8.58 9.08 -0.16
N PHE A 18 7.34 8.69 0.09
CA PHE A 18 6.94 7.27 -0.01
C PHE A 18 6.77 6.84 -1.46
N SER A 19 7.14 5.59 -1.76
CA SER A 19 6.90 4.98 -3.07
C SER A 19 5.64 4.12 -3.04
N ALA A 20 4.68 4.43 -3.90
CA ALA A 20 3.49 3.61 -4.09
C ALA A 20 3.86 2.33 -4.87
N VAL A 21 3.44 1.17 -4.36
CA VAL A 21 3.69 -0.13 -4.99
C VAL A 21 2.38 -0.88 -5.20
N HIS A 22 2.31 -1.62 -6.30
CA HIS A 22 1.17 -2.49 -6.61
C HIS A 22 1.47 -3.93 -6.16
N LEU A 23 0.57 -4.51 -5.38
CA LEU A 23 0.68 -5.87 -4.80
C LEU A 23 -0.11 -6.93 -5.57
N GLY A 24 -0.49 -6.62 -6.81
CA GLY A 24 -1.23 -7.51 -7.72
C GLY A 24 -2.68 -7.08 -7.94
N GLU A 25 -3.37 -7.83 -8.80
CA GLU A 25 -4.67 -7.45 -9.37
C GLU A 25 -5.86 -7.58 -8.40
N ARG A 26 -5.64 -8.25 -7.25
CA ARG A 26 -6.68 -8.49 -6.24
C ARG A 26 -6.53 -7.54 -5.08
N THR A 27 -7.63 -6.93 -4.65
CA THR A 27 -7.67 -6.17 -3.39
C THR A 27 -7.37 -7.12 -2.23
N LEU A 28 -6.34 -6.79 -1.45
CA LEU A 28 -5.91 -7.58 -0.30
C LEU A 28 -6.48 -7.00 0.99
N HIS A 29 -6.81 -7.89 1.94
CA HIS A 29 -7.00 -7.48 3.32
C HIS A 29 -5.70 -6.89 3.88
N VAL A 30 -5.83 -5.98 4.84
CA VAL A 30 -4.69 -5.25 5.42
C VAL A 30 -3.58 -6.19 5.90
N GLU A 31 -3.94 -7.28 6.60
CA GLU A 31 -3.00 -8.29 7.09
C GLU A 31 -2.23 -9.00 5.96
N SER A 32 -2.92 -9.33 4.87
CA SER A 32 -2.31 -9.95 3.69
C SER A 32 -1.41 -8.98 2.93
N ALA A 33 -1.82 -7.70 2.82
CA ALA A 33 -1.01 -6.65 2.21
C ALA A 33 0.30 -6.42 2.98
N ILE A 34 0.24 -6.43 4.32
CA ILE A 34 1.43 -6.31 5.19
C ILE A 34 2.39 -7.47 4.95
N SER A 35 1.89 -8.71 5.01
CA SER A 35 2.70 -9.91 4.78
C SER A 35 3.35 -9.89 3.38
N GLY A 36 2.59 -9.50 2.36
CA GLY A 36 3.10 -9.37 0.99
C GLY A 36 4.16 -8.28 0.81
N LEU A 37 4.01 -7.12 1.48
CA LEU A 37 5.01 -6.06 1.46
C LEU A 37 6.31 -6.50 2.12
N ILE A 38 6.25 -7.12 3.30
CA ILE A 38 7.43 -7.61 4.03
C ILE A 38 8.18 -8.64 3.17
N SER A 39 7.46 -9.59 2.57
CA SER A 39 8.06 -10.61 1.69
C SER A 39 8.79 -10.02 0.48
N ARG A 40 8.48 -8.80 0.06
CA ARG A 40 9.12 -8.12 -1.07
C ARG A 40 10.31 -7.25 -0.67
N LEU A 41 10.43 -6.93 0.62
CA LEU A 41 11.53 -6.14 1.19
C LEU A 41 12.63 -7.01 1.81
N MET A 42 12.32 -8.28 2.11
CA MET A 42 13.30 -9.31 2.46
C MET A 42 14.10 -9.79 1.25
#